data_AF-A0A8H3LRH3-F1
#
_entry.id   AF-A0A8H3LRH3-F1
#
_cell.length_a   1.000
_cell.length_b   1.000
_cell.length_c   1.000
_cell.angle_alpha   90.00
_cell.angle_beta   90.00
_cell.angle_gamma   90.00
#
_symmetry.space_group_name_H-M   'P 1'
#
loop_
_entity.id
_entity.type
_entity.pdbx_description
1 polymer ?
#
loop_
_entity_poly.entity_id
_entity_poly.type
_entity_poly.pdbx_seq_one_letter_code
_entity_poly.pdbx_strand_id
1 'polypeptide(L)'
;MLNNILDRKQKIIDMSNLFIRNGDTFTIISDKEEIKSKVLNHCKNWTSKRNINLDEIKYNEEWRDIYSPIEDIDETIYKNIVDEITLDELNDILREAENNKAVGISGITYDFWKKSKEHTKKMLLKIFNHSIKINQVNEGWK
;
A
#
# COMPACT_ATOMS: atom_id res chain seq x y z
N MET A 1 5.69 -8.04 -36.42
CA MET A 1 5.96 -9.17 -35.50
C MET A 1 6.54 -8.58 -34.23
N LEU A 2 5.88 -8.81 -33.08
CA LEU A 2 6.32 -8.30 -31.77
C LEU A 2 7.53 -9.15 -31.31
N ASN A 3 8.73 -8.59 -31.43
CA ASN A 3 9.90 -9.17 -30.79
C ASN A 3 9.72 -9.02 -29.28
N ASN A 4 9.59 -10.18 -28.60
CA ASN A 4 9.68 -10.43 -27.17
C ASN A 4 9.43 -9.22 -26.22
N ILE A 5 8.33 -9.25 -25.48
CA ILE A 5 7.91 -8.18 -24.56
C ILE A 5 8.96 -7.88 -23.45
N LEU A 6 9.85 -8.85 -23.19
CA LEU A 6 10.93 -8.78 -22.21
C LEU A 6 12.22 -8.15 -22.78
N ASP A 7 12.34 -8.01 -24.10
CA ASP A 7 13.52 -7.43 -24.77
C ASP A 7 13.43 -5.89 -24.82
N ARG A 8 12.97 -5.30 -23.71
CA ARG A 8 12.98 -3.85 -23.51
C ARG A 8 14.38 -3.44 -23.08
N LYS A 9 15.12 -2.78 -23.97
CA LYS A 9 16.35 -2.05 -23.57
C LYS A 9 15.99 -1.10 -22.43
N GLN A 10 16.45 -1.42 -21.23
CA GLN A 10 16.21 -0.62 -20.04
C GLN A 10 16.89 0.74 -20.27
N LYS A 11 16.09 1.78 -20.50
CA LYS A 11 16.62 3.14 -20.65
C LYS A 11 17.21 3.53 -19.29
N ILE A 12 18.52 3.71 -19.24
CA ILE A 12 19.18 4.28 -18.07
C ILE A 12 18.66 5.72 -17.95
N ILE A 13 18.03 6.03 -16.83
CA ILE A 13 17.54 7.38 -16.55
C ILE A 13 18.77 8.22 -16.18
N ASP A 14 19.15 9.15 -17.05
CA ASP A 14 20.17 10.14 -16.73
C ASP A 14 19.53 11.33 -15.99
N MET A 15 19.94 11.54 -14.73
CA MET A 15 19.48 12.67 -13.90
C MET A 15 20.52 13.79 -13.82
N SER A 16 21.51 13.82 -14.70
CA SER A 16 22.56 14.85 -14.70
C SER A 16 22.04 16.26 -14.98
N ASN A 17 20.92 16.37 -15.70
CA ASN A 17 20.28 17.64 -16.03
C ASN A 17 18.78 17.58 -15.79
N LEU A 18 18.22 18.65 -15.23
CA LEU A 18 16.79 18.80 -15.03
C LEU A 18 16.24 19.87 -15.99
N PHE A 19 15.27 19.46 -16.81
CA PHE A 19 14.58 20.33 -17.75
C PHE A 19 13.29 20.86 -17.11
N ILE A 20 13.22 22.18 -16.89
CA ILE A 20 12.00 22.84 -16.41
C ILE A 20 11.35 23.57 -17.57
N ARG A 21 10.10 23.24 -17.85
CA ARG A 21 9.28 23.96 -18.83
C ARG A 21 8.52 25.09 -18.13
N ASN A 22 8.83 26.33 -18.50
CA ASN A 22 8.10 27.52 -18.10
C ASN A 22 7.41 28.09 -19.34
N GLY A 23 6.20 27.61 -19.64
CA GLY A 23 5.46 27.96 -20.85
C GLY A 23 6.17 27.51 -22.14
N ASP A 24 6.61 28.48 -22.94
CA ASP A 24 7.35 28.27 -24.19
C ASP A 24 8.87 28.23 -24.02
N THR A 25 9.37 28.43 -22.79
CA THR A 25 10.80 28.41 -22.50
C THR A 25 11.21 27.17 -21.70
N PHE A 26 12.42 26.69 -21.96
CA PHE A 26 13.04 25.59 -21.21
C PHE A 26 14.27 26.12 -20.48
N THR A 27 14.32 25.88 -19.17
CA THR A 27 15.51 26.12 -18.35
C THR A 27 16.16 24.80 -18.02
N ILE A 28 17.47 24.69 -18.29
CA ILE A 28 18.27 23.51 -17.97
C ILE A 28 19.06 23.80 -16.69
N ILE A 29 18.91 22.94 -15.71
CA ILE A 29 19.68 22.98 -14.47
C ILE A 29 20.65 21.81 -14.48
N SER A 30 21.92 22.11 -14.32
CA SER A 30 23.01 21.12 -14.25
C SER A 30 23.66 21.06 -12.86
N ASP A 31 23.27 21.95 -11.94
CA ASP A 31 23.78 21.93 -10.57
C ASP A 31 23.17 20.78 -9.77
N LYS A 32 24.05 19.96 -9.17
CA LYS A 32 23.64 18.71 -8.51
C LYS A 32 22.82 18.94 -7.24
N GLU A 33 23.14 19.97 -6.45
CA GLU A 33 22.41 20.26 -5.22
C GLU A 33 21.04 20.90 -5.54
N GLU A 34 20.99 21.76 -6.56
CA GLU A 34 19.74 22.34 -7.04
C GLU A 34 18.80 21.27 -7.60
N ILE A 35 19.31 20.34 -8.44
CA ILE A 35 18.53 19.19 -8.95
C ILE A 35 17.98 18.36 -7.79
N LYS A 36 18.82 17.99 -6.82
CA LYS A 36 18.42 17.19 -5.66
C LYS A 36 17.31 17.87 -4.85
N SER A 37 17.44 19.18 -4.62
CA SER A 37 16.44 19.96 -3.89
C SER A 37 15.08 19.99 -4.62
N LYS A 38 15.09 20.19 -5.94
CA LYS A 38 13.88 20.26 -6.77
C LYS A 38 13.22 18.90 -6.92
N VAL A 39 13.99 17.83 -7.12
CA VAL A 39 13.47 16.46 -7.16
C VAL A 39 12.84 16.11 -5.81
N LEU A 40 13.50 16.41 -4.70
CA LEU A 40 12.95 16.15 -3.37
C LEU A 40 11.64 16.91 -3.14
N ASN A 41 11.59 18.19 -3.52
CA ASN A 41 10.38 19.01 -3.39
C ASN A 41 9.25 18.49 -4.28
N HIS A 42 9.55 18.13 -5.53
CA HIS A 42 8.59 17.54 -6.46
C HIS A 42 8.02 16.23 -5.91
N CYS A 43 8.87 15.32 -5.43
CA CYS A 43 8.44 14.07 -4.82
C CYS A 43 7.56 14.32 -3.59
N LYS A 44 7.97 15.24 -2.69
CA LYS A 44 7.16 15.61 -1.52
C LYS A 44 5.79 16.14 -1.91
N ASN A 45 5.72 17.01 -2.92
CA ASN A 45 4.47 17.58 -3.40
C ASN A 45 3.60 16.53 -4.12
N TRP A 46 4.21 15.63 -4.88
CA TRP A 46 3.50 14.54 -5.54
C TRP A 46 2.86 13.58 -4.54
N THR A 47 3.57 13.28 -3.45
CA THR A 47 3.07 12.45 -2.34
C THR A 47 2.33 13.25 -1.26
N SER A 48 2.14 14.55 -1.46
CA SER A 48 1.45 15.38 -0.47
C SER A 48 -0.03 14.99 -0.38
N LYS A 49 -0.65 15.28 0.77
CA LYS A 49 -2.08 15.04 0.96
C LYS A 49 -2.84 15.82 -0.11
N ARG A 50 -3.52 15.09 -0.99
CA ARG A 50 -4.37 15.71 -2.01
C ARG A 50 -5.56 16.36 -1.31
N ASN A 51 -5.67 17.68 -1.43
CA ASN A 51 -6.87 18.41 -1.02
C ASN A 51 -7.88 18.26 -2.16
N ILE A 52 -8.63 17.16 -2.13
CA ILE A 52 -9.68 16.89 -3.11
C ILE A 52 -10.93 17.64 -2.64
N ASN A 53 -11.44 18.54 -3.48
CA ASN A 53 -12.73 19.16 -3.24
C ASN A 53 -13.83 18.18 -3.63
N LEU A 54 -14.49 17.58 -2.64
CA LEU A 54 -15.57 16.61 -2.86
C LEU A 54 -16.78 17.27 -3.55
N ASP A 55 -16.96 18.58 -3.42
CA ASP A 55 -18.01 19.29 -4.14
C ASP A 55 -17.72 19.35 -5.65
N GLU A 56 -16.46 19.43 -6.07
CA GLU A 56 -16.09 19.40 -7.51
C GLU A 56 -16.36 18.03 -8.15
N ILE A 57 -16.23 16.94 -7.38
CA ILE A 57 -16.60 15.59 -7.83
C ILE A 57 -18.11 15.52 -8.13
N LYS A 58 -18.94 16.22 -7.34
CA LYS A 58 -20.39 16.25 -7.52
C LYS A 58 -20.83 16.86 -8.86
N TYR A 59 -20.01 17.76 -9.41
CA TYR A 59 -20.24 18.46 -10.67
C TYR A 59 -19.50 17.82 -11.87
N ASN A 60 -18.65 16.82 -11.64
CA ASN A 60 -18.02 16.03 -12.70
C ASN A 60 -18.81 14.73 -12.93
N GLU A 61 -19.41 14.61 -14.10
CA GLU A 61 -20.28 13.50 -14.48
C GLU A 61 -19.53 12.15 -14.53
N GLU A 62 -18.28 12.14 -15.02
CA GLU A 62 -17.45 10.92 -15.10
C GLU A 62 -17.13 10.36 -13.71
N TRP A 63 -16.72 11.25 -12.78
CA TRP A 63 -16.39 10.80 -11.43
C TRP A 63 -17.63 10.43 -10.61
N ARG A 64 -18.77 11.08 -10.85
CA ARG A 64 -20.03 10.72 -10.20
C ARG A 64 -20.44 9.30 -10.54
N ASP A 65 -20.30 8.90 -11.81
CA ASP A 65 -20.65 7.55 -12.26
C ASP A 65 -19.71 6.51 -11.63
N ILE A 66 -18.39 6.73 -11.70
CA ILE A 66 -17.37 5.82 -11.15
C ILE A 66 -17.49 5.63 -9.63
N TYR A 67 -17.81 6.70 -8.89
CA TYR A 67 -17.93 6.67 -7.43
C TYR A 67 -19.37 6.52 -6.93
N SER A 68 -20.32 6.25 -7.83
CA SER A 68 -21.68 5.93 -7.43
C SER A 68 -21.69 4.63 -6.60
N PRO A 69 -22.51 4.55 -5.54
CA PRO A 69 -22.69 3.30 -4.81
C PRO A 69 -23.20 2.21 -5.76
N ILE A 70 -22.59 1.03 -5.69
CA ILE A 70 -23.04 -0.12 -6.48
C ILE A 70 -24.26 -0.71 -5.78
N GLU A 71 -25.45 -0.55 -6.37
CA GLU A 71 -26.73 -0.96 -5.77
C GLU A 71 -26.85 -2.50 -5.59
N ASP A 72 -26.12 -3.27 -6.39
CA ASP A 72 -26.12 -4.74 -6.34
C ASP A 72 -25.33 -5.31 -5.15
N ILE A 73 -24.58 -4.47 -4.43
CA ILE A 73 -23.78 -4.92 -3.28
C ILE A 73 -24.63 -4.87 -2.01
N ASP A 74 -24.80 -6.02 -1.37
CA ASP A 74 -25.46 -6.12 -0.06
C ASP A 74 -24.71 -5.27 0.98
N GLU A 75 -25.40 -4.31 1.60
CA GLU A 75 -24.84 -3.42 2.63
C GLU A 75 -24.25 -4.20 3.83
N THR A 76 -24.65 -5.46 4.03
CA THR A 76 -24.23 -6.30 5.14
C THR A 76 -22.97 -7.11 4.88
N ILE A 77 -22.39 -7.11 3.67
CA ILE A 77 -21.19 -7.92 3.37
C ILE A 77 -19.99 -7.63 4.29
N TYR A 78 -19.94 -6.43 4.87
CA TYR A 78 -18.86 -5.97 5.73
C TYR A 78 -19.23 -5.94 7.22
N LYS A 79 -20.43 -6.39 7.58
CA LYS A 79 -20.95 -6.32 8.96
C LYS A 79 -20.02 -7.00 9.97
N ASN A 80 -19.35 -8.07 9.54
CA ASN A 80 -18.54 -8.92 10.41
C ASN A 80 -17.04 -8.58 10.37
N ILE A 81 -16.61 -7.51 9.67
CA ILE A 81 -15.18 -7.13 9.59
C ILE A 81 -14.57 -6.84 10.96
N VAL A 82 -15.38 -6.31 11.88
CA VAL A 82 -14.96 -5.87 13.21
C VAL A 82 -15.21 -6.96 14.26
N ASP A 83 -15.71 -8.12 13.85
CA ASP A 83 -15.91 -9.24 14.76
C ASP A 83 -14.56 -9.77 15.27
N GLU A 84 -14.59 -10.35 16.46
CA GLU A 84 -13.40 -10.96 17.05
C GLU A 84 -12.98 -12.18 16.23
N ILE A 85 -11.70 -12.25 15.87
CA ILE A 85 -11.13 -13.40 15.17
C ILE A 85 -11.21 -14.61 16.10
N THR A 86 -11.65 -15.73 15.56
CA THR A 86 -11.72 -17.01 16.25
C THR A 86 -10.40 -17.78 16.15
N LEU A 87 -10.22 -18.76 17.04
CA LEU A 87 -9.03 -19.61 17.01
C LEU A 87 -8.99 -20.50 15.75
N ASP A 88 -10.15 -20.91 15.24
CA ASP A 88 -10.27 -21.73 14.04
C ASP A 88 -9.85 -20.95 12.79
N GLU A 89 -10.35 -19.72 12.62
CA GLU A 89 -9.92 -18.82 11.54
C GLU A 89 -8.41 -18.58 11.56
N LEU A 90 -7.84 -18.31 12.75
CA LEU A 90 -6.40 -18.16 12.89
C LEU A 90 -5.65 -19.44 12.47
N ASN A 91 -6.16 -20.62 12.82
CA ASN A 91 -5.54 -21.88 12.44
C ASN A 91 -5.59 -22.13 10.94
N ASP A 92 -6.70 -21.80 10.29
CA ASP A 92 -6.86 -22.00 8.85
C ASP A 92 -5.96 -21.06 8.05
N ILE A 93 -5.88 -19.77 8.43
CA ILE A 93 -4.92 -18.83 7.83
C ILE A 93 -3.48 -19.30 8.02
N LEU A 94 -3.13 -19.77 9.22
CA LEU A 94 -1.78 -20.28 9.47
C LEU A 94 -1.48 -21.52 8.62
N ARG A 95 -2.45 -22.39 8.34
CA ARG A 95 -2.25 -23.56 7.46
C ARG A 95 -1.96 -23.13 6.02
N GLU A 96 -2.70 -22.14 5.53
CA GLU A 96 -2.59 -21.62 4.16
C GLU A 96 -1.35 -20.76 3.92
N ALA A 97 -0.73 -20.22 4.98
CA ALA A 97 0.48 -19.41 4.85
C ALA A 97 1.56 -20.13 4.02
N GLU A 98 2.26 -19.44 3.12
CA GLU A 98 3.26 -20.08 2.27
C GLU A 98 4.49 -20.57 3.06
N ASN A 99 5.10 -21.66 2.63
CA ASN A 99 6.35 -22.15 3.21
C ASN A 99 7.57 -21.44 2.57
N ASN A 100 8.71 -21.43 3.27
CA ASN A 100 10.00 -20.96 2.74
C ASN A 100 10.03 -19.50 2.25
N LYS A 101 9.15 -18.64 2.78
CA LYS A 101 9.24 -17.19 2.53
C LYS A 101 10.47 -16.60 3.23
N ALA A 102 11.00 -15.53 2.63
CA ALA A 102 12.06 -14.75 3.24
C ALA A 102 11.63 -14.27 4.63
N VAL A 103 12.53 -14.42 5.59
CA VAL A 103 12.26 -14.09 6.98
C VAL A 103 12.33 -12.58 7.16
N GLY A 104 11.35 -12.01 7.88
CA GLY A 104 11.35 -10.60 8.22
C GLY A 104 12.42 -10.24 9.26
N ILE A 105 12.43 -8.97 9.68
CA ILE A 105 13.40 -8.40 10.64
C ILE A 105 13.45 -9.19 11.96
N SER A 106 12.33 -9.80 12.36
CA SER A 106 12.24 -10.59 13.60
C SER A 106 12.98 -11.93 13.56
N GLY A 107 13.36 -12.43 12.38
CA GLY A 107 13.96 -13.77 12.26
C GLY A 107 12.96 -14.92 12.44
N ILE A 108 11.66 -14.66 12.58
CA ILE A 108 10.63 -15.69 12.80
C ILE A 108 10.00 -16.11 11.46
N THR A 109 10.12 -17.40 11.11
CA THR A 109 9.53 -17.99 9.90
C THR A 109 8.04 -18.27 10.05
N TYR A 110 7.30 -18.39 8.95
CA TYR A 110 5.92 -18.86 8.99
C TYR A 110 5.79 -20.30 9.51
N ASP A 111 6.80 -21.14 9.30
CA ASP A 111 6.86 -22.49 9.87
C ASP A 111 6.81 -22.50 11.40
N PHE A 112 7.40 -21.50 12.06
CA PHE A 112 7.31 -21.35 13.51
C PHE A 112 5.85 -21.17 13.94
N TRP A 113 5.12 -20.26 13.29
CA TRP A 113 3.73 -19.99 13.63
C TRP A 113 2.80 -21.17 13.32
N LYS A 114 3.03 -21.86 12.20
CA LYS A 114 2.33 -23.11 11.85
C LYS A 114 2.47 -24.17 12.93
N LYS A 115 3.70 -24.39 13.41
CA LYS A 115 4.05 -25.41 14.41
C LYS A 115 3.84 -24.95 15.85
N SER A 116 3.47 -23.68 16.06
CA SER A 116 3.27 -23.13 17.38
C SER A 116 2.13 -23.83 18.11
N LYS A 117 2.28 -23.98 19.44
CA LYS A 117 1.27 -24.62 20.28
C LYS A 117 0.08 -23.68 20.49
N GLU A 118 -1.04 -24.27 20.86
CA GLU A 118 -2.31 -23.57 21.08
C GLU A 118 -2.19 -22.37 22.05
N HIS A 119 -1.38 -22.50 23.11
CA HIS A 119 -1.15 -21.39 24.05
C HIS A 119 -0.57 -20.15 23.38
N THR A 120 0.43 -20.34 22.50
CA THR A 120 1.05 -19.25 21.73
C THR A 120 0.04 -18.63 20.77
N LYS A 121 -0.74 -19.46 20.07
CA LYS A 121 -1.80 -19.00 19.17
C LYS A 121 -2.88 -18.20 19.90
N LYS A 122 -3.30 -18.63 21.09
CA LYS A 122 -4.24 -17.89 21.95
C LYS A 122 -3.68 -16.55 22.39
N MET A 123 -2.38 -16.47 22.70
CA MET A 123 -1.75 -15.19 23.03
C MET A 123 -1.74 -14.24 21.83
N LEU A 124 -1.38 -14.76 20.65
CA LEU A 124 -1.41 -14.01 19.39
C LEU A 124 -2.82 -13.49 19.09
N LEU A 125 -3.83 -14.36 19.23
CA LEU A 125 -5.24 -14.03 19.01
C LEU A 125 -5.71 -12.89 19.92
N LYS A 126 -5.30 -12.90 21.20
CA LYS A 126 -5.60 -11.80 22.14
C LYS A 126 -5.03 -10.47 21.65
N ILE A 127 -3.83 -10.46 21.08
CA ILE A 127 -3.19 -9.24 20.57
C ILE A 127 -3.96 -8.73 19.34
N PHE A 128 -4.36 -9.62 18.43
CA PHE A 128 -5.14 -9.26 17.24
C PHE A 128 -6.50 -8.68 17.61
N ASN A 129 -7.28 -9.40 18.42
CA ASN A 129 -8.62 -8.95 18.82
C ASN A 129 -8.56 -7.68 19.68
N HIS A 130 -7.51 -7.51 20.49
CA HIS A 130 -7.30 -6.25 21.20
C HIS A 130 -7.09 -5.08 20.23
N SER A 131 -6.28 -5.27 19.18
CA SER A 131 -5.99 -4.25 18.16
C SER A 131 -7.25 -3.85 17.38
N ILE A 132 -8.09 -4.83 17.03
CA ILE A 132 -9.42 -4.59 16.40
C ILE A 132 -10.30 -3.76 17.33
N LYS A 133 -10.40 -4.15 18.60
CA LYS A 133 -11.27 -3.49 19.59
C LYS A 133 -10.89 -2.03 19.86
N ILE A 134 -9.59 -1.72 19.89
CA ILE A 134 -9.12 -0.33 20.09
C ILE A 134 -9.04 0.47 18.77
N ASN A 135 -9.27 -0.19 17.63
CA ASN A 135 -9.10 0.35 16.28
C ASN A 135 -7.71 1.02 16.08
N GLN A 136 -6.66 0.39 16.63
CA GLN A 136 -5.28 0.84 16.52
C GLN A 136 -4.38 -0.35 16.25
N VAL A 137 -3.46 -0.17 15.30
CA VAL A 137 -2.42 -1.15 14.98
C VAL A 137 -1.14 -0.75 15.71
N ASN A 138 -0.38 -1.73 16.18
CA ASN A 138 0.90 -1.48 16.83
C ASN A 138 1.89 -0.80 15.86
N GLU A 139 2.46 0.33 16.25
CA GLU A 139 3.42 1.08 15.41
C GLU A 139 4.67 0.27 15.03
N GLY A 140 5.03 -0.72 15.86
CA GLY A 140 6.15 -1.64 15.62
C GLY A 140 5.88 -2.76 14.60
N TRP A 141 4.69 -2.82 14.00
CA TRP A 141 4.37 -3.78 12.92
C TRP A 141 4.68 -3.24 11.51
N LYS A 142 5.33 -2.08 11.40
CA LYS A 142 5.82 -1.51 10.14
C LYS A 142 7.10 -2.17 9.64
#